data_AF-A0A6P6RKI0-F1
#
_entry.id   AF-A0A6P6RKI0-F1
#
_cell.length_a   1.000
_cell.length_b   1.000
_cell.length_c   1.000
_cell.angle_alpha   90.00
_cell.angle_beta   90.00
_cell.angle_gamma   90.00
#
_symmetry.space_group_name_H-M   'P 1'
#
loop_
_entity.id
_entity.type
_entity.pdbx_description
1 polymer ?
#
loop_
_entity_poly.entity_id
_entity_poly.type
_entity_poly.pdbx_seq_one_letter_code
_entity_poly.pdbx_strand_id
1 'polypeptide(L)'
;MAELNALHHRETQNMLSDFNKAQELLKDKISALQILLEGTEDKFRNRESRPEDLQTIAELKDMVAERESLVKKLVDDKKFYQLELVNRETNFNKIFNANPNVGVINPLVKQKRKNDKSATRLSSSANLRANVEASGTGSGQPQPNRLEPIPNSPIHQLEPNTSKPLPTPTPLTEAKKLMSPPEGEESPVTSPDPQRQEWFAQYFSF
;
A
#
# COMPACT_ATOMS: atom_id res chain seq x y z
N MET A 1 81.53 8.24 48.03
CA MET A 1 81.43 8.40 46.55
C MET A 1 80.71 7.23 45.90
N ALA A 2 81.11 5.97 46.11
CA ALA A 2 80.43 4.80 45.51
C ALA A 2 78.96 4.62 45.96
N GLU A 3 78.66 4.82 47.25
CA GLU A 3 77.28 4.71 47.77
C GLU A 3 76.33 5.77 47.21
N LEU A 4 76.79 7.00 47.01
CA LEU A 4 75.98 8.09 46.44
C LEU A 4 75.61 7.80 44.97
N ASN A 5 76.56 7.25 44.20
CA ASN A 5 76.29 6.82 42.82
C ASN A 5 75.31 5.64 42.77
N ALA A 6 75.41 4.69 43.71
CA ALA A 6 74.49 3.57 43.80
C ALA A 6 73.06 4.03 44.18
N LEU A 7 72.94 4.99 45.10
CA LEU A 7 71.68 5.62 45.47
C LEU A 7 71.03 6.31 44.27
N HIS A 8 71.76 7.18 43.57
CA HIS A 8 71.27 7.90 42.40
C HIS A 8 70.84 6.95 41.28
N HIS A 9 71.60 5.87 41.05
CA HIS A 9 71.23 4.84 40.07
C HIS A 9 69.92 4.15 40.46
N ARG A 10 69.76 3.78 41.74
CA ARG A 10 68.52 3.18 42.24
C ARG A 10 67.33 4.13 42.12
N GLU A 11 67.49 5.40 42.47
CA GLU A 11 66.44 6.42 42.34
C GLU A 11 66.01 6.59 40.89
N THR A 12 66.96 6.64 39.95
CA THR A 12 66.67 6.68 38.52
C THR A 12 65.88 5.44 38.07
N GLN A 13 66.29 4.24 38.51
CA GLN A 13 65.57 3.00 38.18
C GLN A 13 64.14 2.98 38.77
N ASN A 14 63.96 3.49 39.99
CA ASN A 14 62.64 3.60 40.59
C ASN A 14 61.73 4.56 39.80
N MET A 15 62.24 5.74 39.42
CA MET A 15 61.47 6.69 38.61
C MET A 15 61.07 6.09 37.25
N LEU A 16 61.97 5.36 36.59
CA LEU A 16 61.66 4.66 35.34
C LEU A 16 60.60 3.57 35.55
N SER A 17 60.67 2.81 36.65
CA SER A 17 59.68 1.80 36.99
C SER A 17 58.29 2.42 37.19
N ASP A 18 58.21 3.52 37.95
CA ASP A 18 56.95 4.19 38.23
C ASP A 18 56.35 4.86 36.99
N PHE A 19 57.20 5.43 36.12
CA PHE A 19 56.78 5.94 34.81
C PHE A 19 56.15 4.83 33.95
N ASN A 20 56.82 3.67 33.85
CA ASN A 20 56.29 2.55 33.07
C ASN A 20 54.96 2.02 33.63
N LYS A 21 54.82 1.94 34.96
CA LYS A 21 53.54 1.58 35.60
C LYS A 21 52.44 2.59 35.27
N ALA A 22 52.74 3.88 35.33
CA ALA A 22 51.78 4.92 35.00
C ALA A 22 51.37 4.87 33.51
N GLN A 23 52.31 4.60 32.62
CA GLN A 23 52.04 4.44 31.20
C GLN A 23 51.14 3.22 30.94
N GLU A 24 51.37 2.10 31.63
CA GLU A 24 50.53 0.91 31.49
C GLU A 24 49.12 1.15 32.02
N LEU A 25 48.97 1.76 33.20
CA LEU A 25 47.66 2.17 33.72
C LEU A 25 46.91 3.11 32.76
N LEU A 26 47.64 4.00 32.07
CA LEU A 26 47.02 4.88 31.08
C LEU A 26 46.53 4.10 29.86
N LYS A 27 47.29 3.13 29.36
CA LYS A 27 46.85 2.25 28.27
C LYS A 27 45.64 1.41 28.68
N ASP A 28 45.65 0.84 29.88
CA ASP A 28 44.53 0.08 30.42
C ASP A 28 43.27 0.95 30.49
N LYS A 29 43.41 2.20 30.95
CA LYS A 29 42.30 3.15 30.98
C LYS A 29 41.79 3.48 29.59
N ILE A 30 42.68 3.70 28.62
CA ILE A 30 42.30 3.97 27.23
C ILE A 30 41.54 2.76 26.66
N SER A 31 42.06 1.54 26.86
CA SER A 31 41.41 0.31 26.40
C SER A 31 40.03 0.11 27.04
N ALA A 32 39.92 0.30 28.36
CA ALA A 32 38.64 0.20 29.06
C ALA A 32 37.61 1.22 28.55
N LEU A 33 38.04 2.46 28.28
CA LEU A 33 37.17 3.49 27.72
C LEU A 33 36.75 3.17 26.28
N GLN A 34 37.66 2.64 25.46
CA GLN A 34 37.34 2.20 24.09
C GLN A 34 36.30 1.08 24.09
N ILE A 35 36.47 0.07 24.95
CA ILE A 35 35.50 -1.03 25.11
C ILE A 35 34.14 -0.49 25.58
N LEU A 36 34.12 0.42 26.55
CA LEU A 36 32.87 1.00 27.06
C LEU A 36 32.16 1.86 26.00
N LEU A 37 32.93 2.63 25.22
CA LEU A 37 32.42 3.43 24.12
C LEU A 37 31.79 2.52 23.06
N GLU A 38 32.55 1.55 22.55
CA GLU A 38 32.08 0.58 21.56
C GLU A 38 30.83 -0.15 22.04
N GLY A 39 30.83 -0.66 23.27
CA GLY A 39 29.67 -1.34 23.84
C GLY A 39 28.45 -0.44 24.04
N THR A 40 28.64 0.86 24.24
CA THR A 40 27.53 1.83 24.34
C THR A 40 26.99 2.20 22.97
N GLU A 41 27.87 2.39 21.99
CA GLU A 41 27.48 2.63 20.61
C GLU A 41 26.74 1.42 20.03
N ASP A 42 27.17 0.20 20.31
CA ASP A 42 26.47 -1.02 19.89
C ASP A 42 25.06 -1.09 20.46
N LYS A 43 24.88 -0.76 21.75
CA LYS A 43 23.55 -0.69 22.36
C LYS A 43 22.68 0.38 21.69
N PHE A 44 23.27 1.51 21.30
CA PHE A 44 22.54 2.58 20.61
C PHE A 44 22.16 2.18 19.17
N ARG A 45 23.09 1.56 18.43
CA ARG A 45 22.86 1.04 17.08
C ARG A 45 21.81 -0.06 17.06
N ASN A 46 21.85 -0.95 18.05
CA ASN A 46 20.95 -2.10 18.18
C ASN A 46 19.75 -1.81 19.10
N ARG A 47 19.42 -0.53 19.35
CA ARG A 47 18.27 -0.22 20.20
C ARG A 47 16.99 -0.69 19.52
N GLU A 48 16.05 -1.16 20.33
CA GLU A 48 14.72 -1.51 19.86
C GLU A 48 13.95 -0.27 19.34
N SER A 49 13.00 -0.52 18.43
CA SER A 49 12.04 0.49 17.98
C SER A 49 11.20 1.00 19.15
N ARG A 50 10.75 2.25 19.08
CA ARG A 50 9.91 2.80 20.14
C ARG A 50 8.52 2.14 20.11
N PRO A 51 7.79 2.08 21.24
CA PRO A 51 6.45 1.50 21.27
C PRO A 51 5.49 2.18 20.29
N GLU A 52 5.63 3.48 20.05
CA GLU A 52 4.81 4.23 19.08
C GLU A 52 5.08 3.76 17.63
N ASP A 53 6.34 3.48 17.30
CA ASP A 53 6.73 2.92 16.00
C ASP A 53 6.13 1.52 15.82
N LEU A 54 6.22 0.68 16.85
CA LEU A 54 5.65 -0.67 16.83
C LEU A 54 4.14 -0.66 16.67
N GLN A 55 3.45 0.27 17.36
CA GLN A 55 2.01 0.46 17.23
C GLN A 55 1.64 0.91 15.81
N THR A 56 2.37 1.87 15.25
CA THR A 56 2.15 2.35 13.87
C THR A 56 2.37 1.21 12.87
N ILE A 57 3.41 0.40 13.05
CA ILE A 57 3.69 -0.77 12.20
C ILE A 57 2.54 -1.79 12.30
N ALA A 58 2.02 -2.05 13.50
CA ALA A 58 0.91 -2.98 13.69
C ALA A 58 -0.36 -2.48 13.00
N GLU A 59 -0.73 -1.22 13.20
CA GLU A 59 -1.88 -0.60 12.54
C GLU A 59 -1.75 -0.65 11.01
N LEU A 60 -0.58 -0.30 10.45
CA LEU A 60 -0.34 -0.38 9.02
C LEU A 60 -0.45 -1.82 8.49
N LYS A 61 0.04 -2.82 9.24
CA LYS A 61 -0.09 -4.23 8.87
C LYS A 61 -1.56 -4.67 8.85
N ASP A 62 -2.34 -4.28 9.85
CA ASP A 62 -3.77 -4.60 9.93
C ASP A 62 -4.53 -3.94 8.77
N MET A 63 -4.23 -2.68 8.47
CA MET A 63 -4.79 -1.94 7.34
C MET A 63 -4.43 -2.55 5.98
N VAL A 64 -3.25 -3.14 5.83
CA VAL A 64 -2.85 -3.87 4.62
C VAL A 64 -3.63 -5.17 4.52
N ALA A 65 -3.68 -5.96 5.59
CA ALA A 65 -4.40 -7.22 5.64
C ALA A 65 -5.91 -7.06 5.34
N GLU A 66 -6.53 -6.01 5.89
CA GLU A 66 -7.93 -5.67 5.61
C GLU A 66 -8.14 -5.38 4.11
N ARG A 67 -7.27 -4.56 3.52
CA ARG A 67 -7.33 -4.24 2.09
C ARG A 67 -7.11 -5.46 1.20
N GLU A 68 -6.15 -6.31 1.53
CA GLU A 68 -5.91 -7.57 0.80
C GLU A 68 -7.13 -8.50 0.84
N SER A 69 -7.78 -8.60 2.01
CA SER A 69 -9.02 -9.35 2.19
C SER A 69 -10.17 -8.79 1.35
N LEU A 70 -10.33 -7.46 1.31
CA LEU A 70 -11.33 -6.79 0.49
C LEU A 70 -11.08 -7.02 -1.01
N VAL A 71 -9.82 -6.86 -1.45
CA VAL A 71 -9.43 -7.10 -2.84
C VAL A 71 -9.73 -8.54 -3.23
N LYS A 72 -9.37 -9.52 -2.39
CA LYS A 72 -9.67 -10.93 -2.62
C LYS A 72 -11.17 -11.16 -2.81
N LYS A 73 -12.01 -10.63 -1.90
CA LYS A 73 -13.46 -10.72 -1.99
C LYS A 73 -13.99 -10.14 -3.31
N LEU A 74 -13.54 -8.94 -3.69
CA LEU A 74 -13.97 -8.29 -4.93
C LEU A 74 -13.56 -9.08 -6.18
N VAL A 75 -12.38 -9.71 -6.17
CA VAL A 75 -11.92 -10.59 -7.24
C VAL A 75 -12.79 -11.84 -7.35
N ASP A 76 -13.12 -12.46 -6.22
CA ASP A 76 -13.98 -13.65 -6.16
C ASP A 76 -15.41 -13.32 -6.63
N ASP A 77 -16.00 -12.21 -6.16
CA ASP A 77 -17.31 -11.73 -6.59
C ASP A 77 -17.34 -11.43 -8.08
N LYS A 78 -16.31 -10.74 -8.61
CA LYS A 78 -16.19 -10.47 -10.04
C LYS A 78 -16.16 -11.77 -10.83
N LYS A 79 -15.37 -12.76 -10.40
CA LYS A 79 -15.28 -14.07 -11.07
C LYS A 79 -16.62 -14.78 -11.04
N PHE A 80 -17.32 -14.75 -9.91
CA PHE A 80 -18.65 -15.32 -9.75
C PHE A 80 -19.64 -14.70 -10.75
N TYR A 81 -19.75 -13.38 -10.81
CA TYR A 81 -20.69 -12.71 -11.71
C TYR A 81 -20.35 -12.93 -13.18
N GLN A 82 -19.07 -12.94 -13.55
CA GLN A 82 -18.65 -13.25 -14.92
C GLN A 82 -19.07 -14.66 -15.33
N LEU A 83 -18.86 -15.64 -14.46
CA LEU A 83 -19.25 -17.02 -14.75
C LEU A 83 -20.77 -17.17 -14.83
N GLU A 84 -21.52 -16.53 -13.93
CA GLU A 84 -22.98 -16.56 -13.94
C GLU A 84 -23.56 -15.95 -15.22
N LEU A 85 -22.98 -14.85 -15.72
CA LEU A 85 -23.37 -14.26 -17.01
C LEU A 85 -23.12 -15.22 -18.18
N VAL A 86 -21.94 -15.83 -18.25
CA VAL A 86 -21.60 -16.81 -19.29
C VAL A 86 -22.54 -18.01 -19.22
N ASN A 87 -22.85 -18.50 -18.01
CA ASN A 87 -23.78 -19.60 -17.81
C ASN A 87 -25.20 -19.25 -18.28
N ARG A 88 -25.70 -18.06 -17.91
CA ARG A 88 -27.02 -17.57 -18.35
C ARG A 88 -27.10 -17.39 -19.85
N GLU A 89 -26.09 -16.79 -20.48
CA GLU A 89 -26.01 -16.62 -21.93
C GLU A 89 -25.94 -17.98 -22.65
N THR A 90 -25.12 -18.91 -22.14
CA THR A 90 -25.03 -20.26 -22.69
C THR A 90 -26.38 -20.99 -22.60
N ASN A 91 -27.09 -20.86 -21.49
CA ASN A 91 -28.41 -21.44 -21.31
C ASN A 91 -29.46 -20.77 -22.21
N PHE A 92 -29.43 -19.45 -22.35
CA PHE A 92 -30.28 -18.71 -23.26
C PHE A 92 -30.07 -19.17 -24.71
N ASN A 93 -28.82 -19.26 -25.17
CA ASN A 93 -28.49 -19.73 -26.50
C ASN A 93 -29.00 -21.16 -26.78
N LYS A 94 -28.96 -22.05 -25.80
CA LYS A 94 -29.52 -23.41 -25.92
C LYS A 94 -31.05 -23.42 -26.10
N ILE A 95 -31.76 -22.50 -25.44
CA ILE A 95 -33.22 -22.48 -25.41
C ILE A 95 -33.80 -21.67 -26.58
N PHE A 96 -33.18 -20.54 -26.93
CA PHE A 96 -33.72 -19.55 -27.87
C PHE A 96 -32.97 -19.46 -29.20
N ASN A 97 -31.68 -19.84 -29.26
CA ASN A 97 -30.89 -19.85 -30.51
C ASN A 97 -30.70 -21.27 -31.07
N ALA A 98 -31.52 -22.24 -30.65
CA ALA A 98 -31.68 -23.44 -31.45
C ALA A 98 -32.18 -22.99 -32.83
N ASN A 99 -31.43 -23.24 -33.90
CA ASN A 99 -32.01 -23.25 -35.24
C ASN A 99 -32.81 -24.56 -35.31
N PRO A 100 -34.13 -24.57 -35.03
CA PRO A 100 -34.88 -25.79 -35.26
C PRO A 100 -34.70 -26.13 -36.73
N ASN A 101 -34.27 -27.36 -37.01
CA ASN A 101 -34.22 -27.84 -38.39
C ASN A 101 -35.66 -27.91 -38.91
N VAL A 102 -36.14 -26.81 -39.49
CA VAL A 102 -37.46 -26.68 -40.12
C VAL A 102 -37.41 -27.37 -41.48
N GLY A 103 -37.27 -28.69 -41.45
CA GLY A 103 -37.52 -29.52 -42.61
C GLY A 103 -39.01 -29.61 -42.84
N VAL A 104 -39.47 -29.28 -44.04
CA VAL A 104 -40.76 -29.79 -44.54
C VAL A 104 -40.64 -31.32 -44.50
N ILE A 105 -41.35 -31.98 -43.58
CA ILE A 105 -41.48 -33.43 -43.62
C ILE A 105 -42.12 -33.74 -44.97
N ASN A 106 -41.39 -34.45 -45.83
CA ASN A 106 -41.98 -35.03 -47.02
C ASN A 106 -42.78 -36.26 -46.57
N PRO A 107 -44.13 -36.24 -46.62
CA PRO A 107 -44.95 -37.32 -46.12
C PRO A 107 -44.88 -38.60 -46.99
N LEU A 108 -44.25 -38.53 -48.16
CA LEU A 108 -44.15 -39.65 -49.11
C LEU A 108 -42.85 -40.45 -48.98
N VAL A 109 -41.86 -39.98 -48.23
CA VAL A 109 -40.65 -40.78 -47.96
C VAL A 109 -40.93 -41.77 -46.84
N LYS A 110 -41.00 -43.05 -47.21
CA LYS A 110 -41.09 -44.17 -46.27
C LYS A 110 -39.95 -44.07 -45.28
N GLN A 111 -40.26 -43.71 -44.03
CA GLN A 111 -39.29 -43.65 -42.94
C GLN A 111 -38.70 -45.06 -42.72
N LYS A 112 -37.49 -45.30 -43.23
CA LYS A 112 -36.68 -46.41 -42.74
C LYS A 112 -36.27 -46.05 -41.33
N ARG A 113 -37.03 -46.54 -40.36
CA ARG A 113 -36.78 -46.40 -38.92
C ARG A 113 -35.31 -46.71 -38.64
N LYS A 114 -34.52 -45.70 -38.30
CA LYS A 114 -33.42 -45.87 -37.36
C LYS A 114 -33.70 -44.98 -36.17
N ASN A 115 -33.97 -45.67 -35.07
CA ASN A 115 -34.08 -45.20 -33.72
C ASN A 115 -32.95 -44.21 -33.40
N ASP A 116 -33.31 -42.98 -33.03
CA ASP A 116 -32.53 -42.23 -32.04
C ASP A 116 -33.47 -41.45 -31.12
N LYS A 117 -33.19 -41.62 -29.83
CA LYS A 117 -34.00 -41.19 -28.68
C LYS A 117 -33.81 -39.70 -28.43
N SER A 118 -34.81 -38.88 -28.74
CA SER A 118 -34.97 -37.57 -28.08
C SER A 118 -36.38 -37.01 -28.27
N ALA A 119 -37.39 -37.68 -27.70
CA ALA A 119 -38.71 -37.09 -27.49
C ALA A 119 -38.73 -36.44 -26.09
N THR A 120 -38.11 -35.27 -25.95
CA THR A 120 -38.27 -34.44 -24.74
C THR A 120 -39.43 -33.48 -24.97
N ARG A 121 -40.47 -33.71 -24.19
CA ARG A 121 -41.83 -33.19 -24.33
C ARG A 121 -41.87 -31.69 -24.02
N LEU A 122 -42.54 -30.92 -24.87
CA LEU A 122 -42.90 -29.53 -24.59
C LEU A 122 -43.99 -29.51 -23.50
N SER A 123 -43.67 -28.90 -22.36
CA SER A 123 -44.62 -28.61 -21.28
C SER A 123 -45.08 -27.16 -21.45
N SER A 124 -46.36 -26.96 -21.71
CA SER A 124 -47.02 -25.67 -21.74
C SER A 124 -47.24 -25.14 -20.31
N SER A 125 -46.86 -23.89 -20.06
CA SER A 125 -47.35 -23.14 -18.90
C SER A 125 -47.90 -21.80 -19.35
N ALA A 126 -49.22 -21.69 -19.33
CA ALA A 126 -49.95 -20.43 -19.29
C ALA A 126 -49.90 -19.87 -17.86
N ASN A 127 -49.71 -18.55 -17.72
CA ASN A 127 -50.39 -17.69 -16.73
C ASN A 127 -49.78 -16.27 -16.77
N LEU A 128 -50.41 -15.38 -17.53
CA LEU A 128 -50.30 -13.92 -17.35
C LEU A 128 -51.48 -13.51 -16.46
N ARG A 129 -51.22 -13.09 -15.22
CA ARG A 129 -52.22 -12.37 -14.41
C ARG A 129 -51.88 -10.89 -14.42
N ALA A 130 -52.72 -10.13 -15.11
CA ALA A 130 -52.84 -8.69 -15.00
C ALA A 130 -53.69 -8.37 -13.76
N ASN A 131 -53.16 -7.53 -12.86
CA ASN A 131 -53.97 -6.85 -11.86
C ASN A 131 -54.03 -5.37 -12.21
N VAL A 132 -55.24 -4.94 -12.58
CA VAL A 132 -55.67 -3.56 -12.71
C VAL A 132 -56.47 -3.25 -11.45
N GLU A 133 -56.12 -2.21 -10.71
CA GLU A 133 -57.06 -1.50 -9.82
C GLU A 133 -56.67 -0.03 -9.80
N ALA A 134 -57.70 0.81 -9.87
CA ALA A 134 -57.66 2.22 -10.25
C ALA A 134 -57.82 3.14 -9.02
N SER A 135 -57.32 4.38 -9.10
CA SER A 135 -58.05 5.63 -8.78
C SER A 135 -57.15 6.88 -8.81
N GLY A 136 -57.63 7.97 -9.41
CA GLY A 136 -57.27 9.34 -8.98
C GLY A 136 -56.47 10.23 -9.95
N THR A 137 -57.19 10.84 -10.90
CA THR A 137 -57.02 12.22 -11.45
C THR A 137 -55.62 12.87 -11.52
N GLY A 138 -55.20 13.24 -12.74
CA GLY A 138 -54.19 14.30 -12.93
C GLY A 138 -53.43 14.19 -14.26
N SER A 139 -53.58 15.20 -15.11
CA SER A 139 -52.93 15.38 -16.41
C SER A 139 -51.39 15.38 -16.37
N GLY A 140 -50.73 14.67 -17.30
CA GLY A 140 -49.30 14.87 -17.62
C GLY A 140 -48.64 13.67 -18.32
N GLN A 141 -47.91 13.92 -19.41
CA GLN A 141 -47.16 12.95 -20.24
C GLN A 141 -46.16 12.07 -19.46
N PRO A 142 -45.84 10.85 -19.96
CA PRO A 142 -44.93 9.94 -19.28
C PRO A 142 -43.45 10.26 -19.59
N GLN A 143 -42.64 10.42 -18.54
CA GLN A 143 -41.18 10.28 -18.58
C GLN A 143 -40.80 9.06 -17.73
N PRO A 144 -39.88 8.18 -18.16
CA PRO A 144 -39.59 6.96 -17.44
C PRO A 144 -38.61 7.20 -16.27
N ASN A 145 -38.97 6.66 -15.10
CA ASN A 145 -38.08 6.25 -14.00
C ASN A 145 -36.99 7.24 -13.56
N ARG A 146 -37.39 8.29 -12.83
CA ARG A 146 -36.49 8.94 -11.86
C ARG A 146 -37.07 8.77 -10.46
N LEU A 147 -36.33 8.10 -9.58
CA LEU A 147 -36.69 7.97 -8.16
C LEU A 147 -36.66 9.36 -7.51
N GLU A 148 -37.70 9.68 -6.75
CA GLU A 148 -37.80 10.92 -5.99
C GLU A 148 -36.73 10.96 -4.87
N PRO A 149 -36.04 12.10 -4.65
CA PRO A 149 -35.06 12.23 -3.58
C PRO A 149 -35.69 12.18 -2.19
N ILE A 150 -34.93 11.63 -1.23
CA ILE A 150 -35.30 11.51 0.18
C ILE A 150 -35.34 12.92 0.82
N PRO A 151 -36.32 13.25 1.67
CA PRO A 151 -36.34 14.54 2.37
C PRO A 151 -35.09 14.71 3.26
N ASN A 152 -34.47 15.89 3.21
CA ASN A 152 -33.27 16.32 3.96
C ASN A 152 -31.86 15.93 3.44
N SER A 153 -31.69 15.52 2.18
CA SER A 153 -30.34 15.45 1.59
C SER A 153 -29.86 16.80 1.03
N PRO A 154 -28.63 17.27 1.30
CA PRO A 154 -28.07 18.46 0.65
C PRO A 154 -28.03 18.32 -0.87
N ILE A 155 -28.64 19.27 -1.58
CA ILE A 155 -28.71 19.28 -3.06
C ILE A 155 -27.38 19.81 -3.61
N HIS A 156 -26.53 18.93 -4.15
CA HIS A 156 -25.45 19.34 -5.04
C HIS A 156 -25.96 19.33 -6.49
N GLN A 157 -26.56 20.44 -6.93
CA GLN A 157 -26.71 20.73 -8.35
C GLN A 157 -25.34 21.20 -8.88
N LEU A 158 -24.52 20.25 -9.31
CA LEU A 158 -23.37 20.56 -10.16
C LEU A 158 -23.88 20.65 -11.60
N GLU A 159 -24.30 21.85 -11.99
CA GLU A 159 -24.24 22.27 -13.40
C GLU A 159 -22.82 22.00 -13.92
N PRO A 160 -22.64 21.27 -15.04
CA PRO A 160 -21.32 21.10 -15.63
C PRO A 160 -20.86 22.47 -16.16
N ASN A 161 -19.97 23.13 -15.41
CA ASN A 161 -19.25 24.31 -15.88
C ASN A 161 -18.44 23.95 -17.14
N THR A 162 -18.96 24.30 -18.32
CA THR A 162 -18.28 24.10 -19.62
C THR A 162 -17.27 25.20 -19.96
N SER A 163 -17.00 26.13 -19.02
CA SER A 163 -16.23 27.35 -19.31
C SER A 163 -14.97 27.47 -18.44
N LYS A 164 -14.08 26.48 -18.49
CA LYS A 164 -12.66 26.67 -18.19
C LYS A 164 -11.82 25.51 -18.76
N PRO A 165 -10.85 25.76 -19.66
CA PRO A 165 -9.97 24.70 -20.12
C PRO A 165 -9.05 24.26 -18.97
N LEU A 166 -8.79 22.95 -18.88
CA LEU A 166 -7.78 22.38 -17.99
C LEU A 166 -6.40 22.96 -18.33
N PRO A 167 -5.52 23.19 -17.33
CA PRO A 167 -4.12 23.53 -17.61
C PRO A 167 -3.43 22.35 -18.31
N THR A 168 -2.60 22.68 -19.30
CA THR A 168 -1.78 21.71 -20.04
C THR A 168 -0.66 21.14 -19.16
N PRO A 169 -0.33 19.84 -19.30
CA PRO A 169 0.76 19.23 -18.54
C PRO A 169 2.11 19.80 -19.00
N THR A 170 2.90 20.31 -18.06
CA THR A 170 4.29 20.73 -18.29
C THR A 170 5.18 19.49 -18.41
N PRO A 171 6.13 19.43 -19.36
CA PRO A 171 7.02 18.29 -19.52
C PRO A 171 8.01 18.17 -18.35
N LEU A 172 8.24 16.93 -17.92
CA LEU A 172 9.23 16.52 -16.91
C LEU A 172 10.65 16.74 -17.45
N THR A 173 11.35 17.75 -16.93
CA THR A 173 12.79 17.92 -17.18
C THR A 173 13.61 17.24 -16.08
N GLU A 174 14.28 16.18 -16.51
CA GLU A 174 15.51 15.54 -16.04
C GLU A 174 15.68 15.08 -14.58
N ALA A 175 15.90 13.76 -14.49
CA ALA A 175 16.40 13.04 -13.34
C ALA A 175 17.83 13.48 -12.98
N LYS A 176 17.98 14.22 -11.88
CA LYS A 176 19.26 14.31 -11.18
C LYS A 176 19.43 13.09 -10.29
N LYS A 177 20.16 12.12 -10.82
CA LYS A 177 20.88 11.08 -10.09
C LYS A 177 21.72 11.75 -8.99
N LEU A 178 21.34 11.60 -7.72
CA LEU A 178 22.22 11.91 -6.60
C LEU A 178 22.77 10.60 -6.04
N MET A 179 24.02 10.38 -6.43
CA MET A 179 24.96 9.36 -5.94
C MET A 179 25.32 9.61 -4.46
N SER A 180 25.75 8.52 -3.82
CA SER A 180 26.34 8.41 -2.49
C SER A 180 27.39 9.49 -2.16
N PRO A 181 27.62 9.82 -0.87
CA PRO A 181 28.70 10.73 -0.47
C PRO A 181 30.08 10.05 -0.59
N PRO A 182 31.12 10.72 -1.13
CA PRO A 182 32.51 10.32 -0.94
C PRO A 182 33.11 10.98 0.32
N GLU A 183 34.00 10.25 0.98
CA GLU A 183 34.86 10.71 2.07
C GLU A 183 35.97 11.66 1.57
N GLY A 184 36.44 12.53 2.46
CA GLY A 184 37.78 13.13 2.43
C GLY A 184 37.87 14.55 1.85
N GLU A 185 38.15 15.53 2.73
CA GLU A 185 39.27 16.49 2.69
C GLU A 185 38.96 17.77 3.50
N GLU A 186 40.00 18.28 4.17
CA GLU A 186 39.98 19.32 5.21
C GLU A 186 39.90 20.78 4.69
N SER A 187 39.10 21.60 5.41
CA SER A 187 39.28 23.05 5.72
C SER A 187 39.15 24.14 4.61
N PRO A 188 38.90 25.46 4.90
CA PRO A 188 38.60 26.15 6.17
C PRO A 188 37.35 27.10 6.16
N VAL A 189 36.85 27.44 7.37
CA VAL A 189 36.18 28.68 7.90
C VAL A 189 35.90 29.81 6.85
N THR A 190 34.75 30.48 6.67
CA THR A 190 33.78 31.08 7.61
C THR A 190 32.59 31.68 6.81
N SER A 191 31.35 31.34 7.15
CA SER A 191 30.19 32.27 7.15
C SER A 191 29.06 31.57 7.90
N PRO A 192 28.69 32.01 9.10
CA PRO A 192 27.54 31.44 9.79
C PRO A 192 26.28 31.94 9.08
N ASP A 193 25.48 30.99 8.61
CA ASP A 193 24.10 31.24 8.23
C ASP A 193 23.34 31.76 9.47
N PRO A 194 22.83 33.00 9.46
CA PRO A 194 22.19 33.60 10.63
C PRO A 194 20.98 32.78 11.11
N GLN A 195 20.31 32.09 10.20
CA GLN A 195 19.15 31.25 10.53
C GLN A 195 19.55 30.01 11.34
N ARG A 196 20.74 29.46 11.06
CA ARG A 196 21.28 28.33 11.83
C ARG A 196 21.62 28.73 13.26
N GLN A 197 22.08 29.97 13.44
CA GLN A 197 22.47 30.48 14.76
C GLN A 197 21.26 30.77 15.64
N GLU A 198 20.17 31.31 15.05
CA GLU A 198 18.88 31.45 15.73
C GLU A 198 18.30 30.11 16.16
N TRP A 199 18.32 29.11 15.28
CA TRP A 199 17.86 27.76 15.63
C TRP A 199 18.68 27.12 16.75
N PHE A 200 19.99 27.35 16.78
CA PHE A 200 20.83 26.82 17.85
C PHE A 200 20.52 27.50 19.19
N ALA A 201 20.38 28.82 19.21
CA ALA A 201 20.08 29.59 20.42
C ALA A 201 18.71 29.24 21.01
N GLN A 202 17.73 28.90 20.16
CA GLN A 202 16.36 28.65 20.60
C GLN A 202 16.15 27.27 21.24
N TYR A 203 17.01 26.30 20.94
CA TYR A 203 16.90 24.93 21.46
C TYR A 203 17.99 24.54 22.47
N PHE A 204 19.09 25.29 22.55
CA PHE A 204 20.25 24.92 23.37
C PHE A 204 20.71 26.01 24.36
N SER A 205 19.79 26.87 24.83
CA SER A 205 20.08 27.73 25.99
C SER A 205 19.84 26.94 27.28
N PHE A 206 20.88 26.83 28.13
CA PHE A 206 20.80 26.35 29.51
C PHE A 206 20.37 27.47 30.46
#